data_AF-A0A1F2VM30-F1
#
_entry.id   AF-A0A1F2VM30-F1
#
_cell.length_a   1.000
_cell.length_b   1.000
_cell.length_c   1.000
_cell.angle_alpha   90.00
_cell.angle_beta   90.00
_cell.angle_gamma   90.00
#
_symmetry.space_group_name_H-M   'P 1'
#
loop_
_entity.id
_entity.type
_entity.pdbx_description
1 polymer ?
#
loop_
_entity_poly.entity_id
_entity_poly.type
_entity_poly.pdbx_seq_one_letter_code
_entity_poly.pdbx_strand_id
1 'polypeptide(L)'
;MTDEDLATGARTALGALKGQRGACPLAETLVEYETLAPDARARRPEHAHIQVCSRCQLLLLHMADPKPAPSRLGWLLPLAAVAVLAVGISLVDWRSDPATPADTVRGSEIQAVAPAGTVTAVTEFSWQSPIQSDRYRVTVRHGPDQVWQSEAAATRVAPPQNLFERGVEYSWQVEAIDREGDVRMVSPPQPFVIR
;
A
#
# COMPACT_ATOMS: atom_id res chain seq x y z
N MET A 1 29.62 -24.91 -13.45
CA MET A 1 29.42 -23.64 -12.75
C MET A 1 28.68 -23.96 -11.48
N THR A 2 29.39 -23.95 -10.37
CA THR A 2 28.87 -24.34 -9.06
C THR A 2 28.25 -23.12 -8.36
N ASP A 3 27.38 -23.35 -7.38
CA ASP A 3 26.73 -22.28 -6.60
C ASP A 3 27.78 -21.38 -5.89
N GLU A 4 28.95 -21.95 -5.60
CA GLU A 4 30.11 -21.26 -5.02
C GLU A 4 30.78 -20.27 -6.00
N ASP A 5 30.76 -20.57 -7.30
CA ASP A 5 31.26 -19.67 -8.36
C ASP A 5 30.36 -18.42 -8.50
N LEU A 6 29.04 -18.61 -8.41
CA LEU A 6 28.06 -17.52 -8.44
C LEU A 6 28.20 -16.60 -7.22
N ALA A 7 28.38 -17.17 -6.03
CA ALA A 7 28.59 -16.41 -4.80
C ALA A 7 29.88 -15.58 -4.84
N THR A 8 30.95 -16.12 -5.42
CA THR A 8 32.25 -15.44 -5.54
C THR A 8 32.21 -14.31 -6.57
N GLY A 9 31.57 -14.54 -7.72
CA GLY A 9 31.32 -13.49 -8.73
C GLY A 9 30.48 -12.34 -8.17
N ALA A 10 29.40 -12.66 -7.46
CA ALA A 10 28.53 -11.65 -6.84
C ALA A 10 29.26 -10.80 -5.80
N ARG A 11 30.06 -11.42 -4.91
CA ARG A 11 30.86 -10.69 -3.91
C ARG A 11 31.88 -9.75 -4.53
N THR A 12 32.54 -10.18 -5.62
CA THR A 12 33.51 -9.37 -6.36
C THR A 12 32.83 -8.17 -7.03
N ALA A 13 31.67 -8.39 -7.65
CA ALA A 13 30.86 -7.32 -8.23
C ALA A 13 30.39 -6.32 -7.14
N LEU A 14 29.90 -6.81 -6.00
CA LEU A 14 29.52 -5.97 -4.85
C LEU A 14 30.69 -5.15 -4.30
N GLY A 15 31.89 -5.72 -4.23
CA GLY A 15 33.11 -5.02 -3.81
C GLY A 15 33.47 -3.87 -4.75
N ALA A 16 33.43 -4.11 -6.06
CA ALA A 16 33.65 -3.07 -7.08
C ALA A 16 32.60 -1.94 -6.99
N LEU A 17 31.33 -2.30 -6.81
CA LEU A 17 30.23 -1.34 -6.64
C LEU A 17 30.34 -0.52 -5.35
N LYS A 18 30.83 -1.12 -4.26
CA LYS A 18 31.05 -0.42 -2.99
C LYS A 18 32.17 0.64 -3.12
N GLY A 19 33.22 0.34 -3.88
CA GLY A 19 34.29 1.30 -4.20
C GLY A 19 33.83 2.47 -5.08
N GLN A 20 32.75 2.29 -5.85
CA GLN A 20 32.15 3.33 -6.71
C GLN A 20 31.13 4.23 -5.99
N ARG A 21 30.90 4.02 -4.68
CA ARG A 21 30.07 4.92 -3.83
C ARG A 21 30.83 6.19 -3.48
N GLY A 22 31.27 6.94 -4.50
CA GLY A 22 31.72 8.32 -4.34
C GLY A 22 30.60 9.22 -3.78
N ALA A 23 30.91 10.50 -3.57
CA ALA A 23 29.90 11.48 -3.22
C ALA A 23 28.76 11.47 -4.24
N CYS A 24 27.51 11.62 -3.77
CA CYS A 24 26.37 11.73 -4.67
C CYS A 24 26.57 12.94 -5.60
N PRO A 25 26.19 12.81 -6.89
CA PRO A 25 26.19 13.94 -7.80
C PRO A 25 25.30 15.07 -7.26
N LEU A 26 25.64 16.31 -7.63
CA LEU A 26 24.85 17.48 -7.28
C LEU A 26 23.45 17.39 -7.92
N ALA A 27 22.48 18.06 -7.31
CA ALA A 27 21.10 18.05 -7.79
C ALA A 27 20.98 18.59 -9.23
N GLU A 28 21.77 19.62 -9.58
CA GLU A 28 21.83 20.18 -10.95
C GLU A 28 22.25 19.14 -11.99
N THR A 29 23.21 18.27 -11.66
CA THR A 29 23.67 17.18 -12.53
C THR A 29 22.59 16.13 -12.73
N LEU A 30 21.78 15.85 -11.70
CA LEU A 30 20.64 14.93 -11.80
C LEU A 30 19.53 15.49 -12.69
N VAL A 31 19.28 16.80 -12.63
CA VAL A 31 18.31 17.47 -13.52
C VAL A 31 18.80 17.42 -14.97
N GLU A 32 20.06 17.76 -15.24
CA GLU A 32 20.65 17.64 -16.59
C GLU A 32 20.52 16.21 -17.10
N TYR A 33 20.89 15.23 -16.27
CA TYR A 33 20.81 13.81 -16.59
C TYR A 33 19.39 13.37 -17.00
N GLU A 34 18.35 13.84 -16.32
CA GLU A 34 16.96 13.47 -16.63
C GLU A 34 16.47 14.08 -17.95
N THR A 35 17.07 15.18 -18.42
CA THR A 35 16.74 15.74 -19.74
C THR A 35 17.35 14.97 -20.91
N LEU A 36 18.33 14.10 -20.66
CA LEU A 36 19.00 13.32 -21.72
C LEU A 36 18.15 12.14 -22.18
N ALA A 37 18.29 11.77 -23.46
CA ALA A 37 17.75 10.51 -23.98
C ALA A 37 18.43 9.29 -23.33
N PRO A 38 17.77 8.12 -23.26
CA PRO A 38 18.30 6.92 -22.59
C PRO A 38 19.73 6.53 -23.04
N ASP A 39 19.99 6.56 -24.35
CA ASP A 39 21.31 6.21 -24.91
C ASP A 39 22.41 7.22 -24.56
N ALA A 40 22.04 8.47 -24.31
CA ALA A 40 22.96 9.51 -23.85
C ALA A 40 23.21 9.40 -22.34
N ARG A 41 22.18 9.06 -21.55
CA ARG A 41 22.31 8.77 -20.11
C ARG A 41 23.30 7.65 -19.85
N ALA A 42 23.23 6.55 -20.61
CA ALA A 42 24.11 5.39 -20.43
C ALA A 42 25.61 5.71 -20.57
N ARG A 43 25.96 6.80 -21.26
CA ARG A 43 27.36 7.24 -21.47
C ARG A 43 27.86 8.23 -20.42
N ARG A 44 26.97 8.73 -19.56
CA ARG A 44 27.32 9.69 -18.51
C ARG A 44 28.05 8.96 -17.37
N PRO A 45 29.15 9.52 -16.83
CA PRO A 45 29.88 8.90 -15.72
C PRO A 45 29.00 8.73 -14.48
N GLU A 46 27.99 9.59 -14.31
CA GLU A 46 27.04 9.54 -13.20
C GLU A 46 26.05 8.36 -13.31
N HIS A 47 25.86 7.79 -14.51
CA HIS A 47 24.89 6.72 -14.76
C HIS A 47 25.12 5.50 -13.86
N ALA A 48 26.38 5.06 -13.75
CA ALA A 48 26.74 3.91 -12.91
C ALA A 48 26.42 4.16 -11.43
N HIS A 49 26.67 5.37 -10.93
CA HIS A 49 26.33 5.73 -9.54
C HIS A 49 24.81 5.78 -9.34
N ILE A 50 24.07 6.38 -10.26
CA ILE A 50 22.60 6.51 -10.20
C ILE A 50 21.92 5.13 -10.18
N GLN A 51 22.43 4.15 -10.94
CA GLN A 51 21.88 2.78 -10.96
C GLN A 51 22.03 2.05 -9.62
N VAL A 52 22.97 2.45 -8.77
CA VAL A 52 23.37 1.72 -7.56
C VAL A 52 22.96 2.45 -6.29
N CYS A 53 22.88 3.78 -6.33
CA CYS A 53 22.62 4.62 -5.18
C CYS A 53 21.11 4.88 -5.01
N SER A 54 20.49 4.22 -4.02
CA SER A 54 19.06 4.36 -3.71
C SER A 54 18.62 5.82 -3.48
N ARG A 55 19.51 6.66 -2.94
CA ARG A 55 19.22 8.10 -2.74
C ARG A 55 19.03 8.85 -4.05
N CYS A 56 19.87 8.60 -5.06
CA CYS A 56 19.75 9.23 -6.36
C CYS A 56 18.52 8.74 -7.12
N GLN A 57 18.19 7.45 -7.00
CA GLN A 57 16.97 6.87 -7.58
C GLN A 57 15.70 7.49 -7.01
N LEU A 58 15.63 7.65 -5.68
CA LEU A 58 14.50 8.30 -5.02
C LEU A 58 14.35 9.78 -5.44
N LEU A 59 15.46 10.51 -5.59
CA LEU A 59 15.42 11.89 -6.07
C LEU A 59 14.88 11.98 -7.52
N LEU A 60 15.31 11.08 -8.41
CA LEU A 60 14.80 11.06 -9.79
C LEU A 60 13.31 10.72 -9.85
N LEU A 61 12.84 9.77 -9.02
CA LEU A 61 11.41 9.45 -8.93
C LEU A 61 10.58 10.66 -8.51
N HIS A 62 11.02 11.40 -7.49
CA HIS A 62 10.32 12.62 -7.05
C HIS A 62 10.33 13.76 -8.08
N MET A 63 11.33 13.81 -8.97
CA MET A 63 11.35 14.79 -10.07
C MET A 63 10.45 14.38 -11.24
N ALA A 64 10.21 13.08 -11.42
CA ALA A 64 9.37 12.55 -12.48
C ALA A 64 7.87 12.68 -12.17
N ASP A 65 7.48 12.90 -10.91
CA ASP A 65 6.08 13.11 -10.54
C ASP A 65 5.54 14.38 -11.24
N PRO A 66 4.60 14.24 -12.19
CA PRO A 66 4.05 15.39 -12.88
C PRO A 66 3.32 16.26 -11.86
N LYS A 67 3.67 17.55 -11.82
CA LYS A 67 2.93 18.55 -11.04
C LYS A 67 1.44 18.40 -11.37
N PRO A 68 0.57 18.11 -10.39
CA PRO A 68 -0.84 17.88 -10.66
C PRO A 68 -1.39 19.10 -11.38
N ALA A 69 -1.84 18.91 -12.63
CA ALA A 69 -2.48 19.97 -13.38
C ALA A 69 -3.71 20.43 -12.58
N PRO A 70 -3.94 21.74 -12.41
CA PRO A 70 -5.12 22.23 -11.71
C PRO A 70 -6.35 21.75 -12.47
N SER A 71 -7.11 20.83 -11.88
CA SER A 71 -8.29 20.24 -12.51
C SER A 71 -9.39 21.31 -12.65
N ARG A 72 -9.61 21.77 -13.89
CA ARG A 72 -10.73 22.64 -14.27
C ARG A 72 -11.96 21.83 -14.70
N LEU A 73 -12.27 20.73 -14.00
CA LEU A 73 -13.35 19.81 -14.39
C LEU A 73 -14.28 19.46 -13.21
N GLY A 74 -14.53 20.44 -12.34
CA GLY A 74 -15.42 20.30 -11.17
C GLY A 74 -16.81 20.88 -11.38
N TRP A 75 -17.31 21.01 -12.61
CA TRP A 75 -18.62 21.59 -12.88
C TRP A 75 -19.31 20.88 -14.05
N LEU A 76 -20.52 20.38 -13.79
CA LEU A 76 -21.46 19.68 -14.67
C LEU A 76 -21.35 18.16 -14.70
N LEU A 77 -22.10 17.50 -13.80
CA LEU A 77 -23.29 16.72 -14.20
C LEU A 77 -24.07 16.23 -12.96
N PRO A 78 -25.35 16.59 -12.81
CA PRO A 78 -26.28 15.97 -11.86
C PRO A 78 -27.15 14.88 -12.53
N LEU A 79 -27.56 13.92 -11.70
CA LEU A 79 -28.82 13.14 -11.74
C LEU A 79 -29.18 12.28 -12.97
N ALA A 80 -29.05 10.95 -12.81
CA ALA A 80 -30.01 9.92 -13.25
C ALA A 80 -29.75 8.65 -12.41
N ALA A 81 -30.49 8.35 -11.34
CA ALA A 81 -31.83 7.74 -11.31
C ALA A 81 -31.92 6.32 -11.92
N VAL A 82 -31.98 5.34 -11.00
CA VAL A 82 -32.92 4.18 -10.98
C VAL A 82 -32.56 2.88 -11.73
N ALA A 83 -32.36 1.85 -10.89
CA ALA A 83 -32.74 0.43 -10.97
C ALA A 83 -32.22 -0.49 -12.10
N VAL A 84 -31.46 -1.52 -11.68
CA VAL A 84 -31.73 -2.92 -12.08
C VAL A 84 -31.52 -3.84 -10.87
N LEU A 85 -32.51 -4.71 -10.67
CA LEU A 85 -32.65 -5.74 -9.66
C LEU A 85 -31.97 -7.04 -10.11
N ALA A 86 -31.41 -7.76 -9.13
CA ALA A 86 -31.39 -9.22 -8.99
C ALA A 86 -30.27 -10.08 -9.63
N VAL A 87 -29.99 -11.14 -8.86
CA VAL A 87 -29.42 -12.47 -9.18
C VAL A 87 -27.92 -12.64 -9.01
N GLY A 88 -27.53 -13.36 -7.94
CA GLY A 88 -26.20 -13.93 -7.80
C GLY A 88 -25.81 -14.34 -6.39
N ILE A 89 -26.60 -15.19 -5.71
CA ILE A 89 -26.14 -15.93 -4.53
C ILE A 89 -25.06 -16.90 -5.01
N SER A 90 -23.79 -16.55 -4.83
CA SER A 90 -22.69 -17.51 -4.90
C SER A 90 -22.32 -17.90 -3.48
N LEU A 91 -22.73 -19.13 -3.12
CA LEU A 91 -22.24 -19.88 -1.98
C LEU A 91 -20.72 -20.08 -2.15
N VAL A 92 -19.93 -19.16 -1.60
CA VAL A 92 -18.49 -19.37 -1.43
C VAL A 92 -18.31 -19.99 -0.05
N ASP A 93 -18.20 -21.32 -0.05
CA ASP A 93 -17.87 -22.14 1.11
C ASP A 93 -16.40 -21.83 1.50
N TRP A 94 -16.22 -20.86 2.40
CA TRP A 94 -14.91 -20.47 2.90
C TRP A 94 -14.47 -21.44 4.00
N ARG A 95 -13.92 -22.59 3.58
CA ARG A 95 -13.18 -23.47 4.49
C ARG A 95 -11.93 -22.73 4.97
N SER A 96 -11.89 -22.44 6.27
CA SER A 96 -10.72 -21.93 6.96
C SER A 96 -9.82 -23.11 7.34
N ASP A 97 -8.69 -23.28 6.66
CA ASP A 97 -7.62 -24.16 7.15
C ASP A 97 -6.77 -23.40 8.18
N PRO A 98 -6.49 -23.98 9.36
CA PRO A 98 -5.53 -23.41 10.30
C PRO A 98 -4.14 -24.00 10.03
N ALA A 99 -3.19 -23.18 9.55
CA ALA A 99 -1.78 -23.59 9.52
C ALA A 99 -0.82 -22.40 9.67
N THR A 100 -0.29 -22.28 10.90
CA THR A 100 1.10 -21.96 11.31
C THR A 100 1.87 -20.76 10.72
N PRO A 101 2.61 -20.00 11.55
CA PRO A 101 3.26 -18.75 11.13
C PRO A 101 4.60 -19.03 10.44
N ALA A 102 4.71 -18.60 9.19
CA ALA A 102 5.98 -18.33 8.54
C ALA A 102 6.12 -16.82 8.37
N ASP A 103 7.03 -16.24 9.14
CA ASP A 103 7.45 -14.85 9.07
C ASP A 103 8.21 -14.62 7.76
N THR A 104 7.48 -14.20 6.73
CA THR A 104 8.03 -13.60 5.52
C THR A 104 6.97 -12.66 4.96
N VAL A 105 6.91 -11.44 5.49
CA VAL A 105 5.97 -10.41 5.05
C VAL A 105 6.32 -9.96 3.62
N ARG A 106 5.77 -10.70 2.66
CA ARG A 106 5.58 -10.28 1.27
C ARG A 106 4.07 -10.38 0.99
N GLY A 107 3.29 -9.64 1.77
CA GLY A 107 1.83 -9.66 1.71
C GLY A 107 1.35 -9.08 0.38
N SER A 108 0.63 -9.89 -0.39
CA SER A 108 -0.11 -9.47 -1.59
C SER A 108 -1.48 -8.86 -1.28
N GLU A 109 -1.81 -8.72 0.00
CA GLU A 109 -3.12 -8.30 0.51
C GLU A 109 -3.01 -7.17 1.54
N ILE A 110 -4.12 -6.46 1.78
CA ILE A 110 -4.21 -5.49 2.88
C ILE A 110 -4.20 -6.27 4.21
N GLN A 111 -3.34 -5.86 5.12
CA GLN A 111 -3.24 -6.44 6.45
C GLN A 111 -3.85 -5.50 7.49
N ALA A 112 -4.92 -5.93 8.14
CA ALA A 112 -5.44 -5.28 9.34
C ALA A 112 -4.44 -5.43 10.49
N VAL A 113 -4.06 -4.32 11.14
CA VAL A 113 -3.00 -4.32 12.18
C VAL A 113 -3.61 -4.19 13.58
N ALA A 114 -4.46 -3.19 13.80
CA ALA A 114 -5.12 -2.98 15.09
C ALA A 114 -6.49 -2.34 14.91
N PRO A 115 -7.49 -2.65 15.76
CA PRO A 115 -7.44 -3.58 16.88
C PRO A 115 -7.48 -5.06 16.44
N ALA A 116 -6.89 -5.95 17.23
CA ALA A 116 -6.91 -7.39 17.00
C ALA A 116 -6.99 -8.15 18.33
N GLY A 117 -7.87 -9.15 18.42
CA GLY A 117 -8.04 -9.95 19.64
C GLY A 117 -8.61 -9.15 20.82
N THR A 118 -8.19 -9.46 22.04
CA THR A 118 -8.68 -8.76 23.25
C THR A 118 -7.94 -7.45 23.46
N VAL A 119 -8.66 -6.33 23.46
CA VAL A 119 -8.13 -4.98 23.66
C VAL A 119 -8.83 -4.27 24.83
N THR A 120 -8.20 -3.27 25.43
CA THR A 120 -8.80 -2.50 26.54
C THR A 120 -9.71 -1.37 26.05
N ALA A 121 -9.40 -0.81 24.88
CA ALA A 121 -10.18 0.21 24.21
C ALA A 121 -9.81 0.24 22.73
N VAL A 122 -10.72 0.73 21.89
CA VAL A 122 -10.43 1.00 20.47
C VAL A 122 -10.27 2.51 20.30
N THR A 123 -9.03 2.94 20.14
CA THR A 123 -8.70 4.35 19.88
C THR A 123 -8.55 4.64 18.40
N GLU A 124 -8.12 3.65 17.62
CA GLU A 124 -7.94 3.74 16.18
C GLU A 124 -7.99 2.36 15.52
N PHE A 125 -8.35 2.36 14.24
CA PHE A 125 -8.16 1.28 13.30
C PHE A 125 -6.93 1.61 12.44
N SER A 126 -6.00 0.66 12.30
CA SER A 126 -4.78 0.83 11.49
C SER A 126 -4.49 -0.41 10.67
N TRP A 127 -3.99 -0.21 9.45
CA TRP A 127 -3.71 -1.29 8.49
C TRP A 127 -2.45 -1.00 7.68
N GLN A 128 -1.96 -2.03 6.98
CA GLN A 128 -0.91 -1.92 5.97
C GLN A 128 -1.49 -2.31 4.61
N SER A 129 -1.12 -1.56 3.57
CA SER A 129 -1.56 -1.81 2.20
C SER A 129 -0.35 -1.95 1.28
N PRO A 130 -0.27 -3.02 0.47
CA PRO A 130 0.81 -3.17 -0.51
C PRO A 130 0.61 -2.27 -1.75
N ILE A 131 -0.59 -1.70 -1.91
CA ILE A 131 -0.93 -0.76 -2.98
C ILE A 131 -1.16 0.64 -2.43
N GLN A 132 -0.84 1.65 -3.23
CA GLN A 132 -1.34 3.01 -3.01
C GLN A 132 -2.78 3.09 -3.51
N SER A 133 -3.65 3.72 -2.73
CA SER A 133 -5.06 3.92 -3.08
C SER A 133 -5.48 5.34 -2.75
N ASP A 134 -6.53 5.82 -3.41
CA ASP A 134 -7.03 7.19 -3.24
C ASP A 134 -7.70 7.34 -1.86
N ARG A 135 -8.44 6.31 -1.45
CA ARG A 135 -9.06 6.21 -0.13
C ARG A 135 -9.21 4.77 0.32
N TYR A 136 -9.42 4.60 1.61
CA TYR A 136 -9.73 3.33 2.25
C TYR A 136 -11.08 3.43 2.94
N ARG A 137 -11.88 2.36 2.88
CA ARG A 137 -13.11 2.23 3.65
C ARG A 137 -12.94 1.18 4.72
N VAL A 138 -13.17 1.58 5.96
CA VAL A 138 -13.16 0.70 7.13
C VAL A 138 -14.60 0.38 7.49
N THR A 139 -14.92 -0.90 7.61
CA THR A 139 -16.25 -1.39 8.00
C THR A 139 -16.11 -2.27 9.23
N VAL A 140 -16.87 -1.97 10.29
CA VAL A 140 -16.93 -2.77 11.52
C VAL A 140 -18.32 -3.40 11.62
N ARG A 141 -18.35 -4.68 12.01
CA ARG A 141 -19.53 -5.51 12.12
C ARG A 141 -19.63 -6.19 13.48
N HIS A 142 -20.85 -6.45 13.89
CA HIS A 142 -21.21 -7.34 14.99
C HIS A 142 -22.12 -8.43 14.41
N GLY A 143 -21.58 -9.63 14.21
CA GLY A 143 -22.26 -10.67 13.44
C GLY A 143 -22.58 -10.20 12.00
N PRO A 144 -23.84 -10.26 11.55
CA PRO A 144 -24.23 -9.79 10.22
C PRO A 144 -24.37 -8.26 10.12
N ASP A 145 -24.49 -7.57 11.26
CA ASP A 145 -24.87 -6.17 11.30
C ASP A 145 -23.65 -5.25 11.18
N GLN A 146 -23.72 -4.29 10.26
CA GLN A 146 -22.74 -3.21 10.17
C GLN A 146 -23.01 -2.18 11.27
N VAL A 147 -22.07 -2.05 12.21
CA VAL A 147 -22.20 -1.13 13.35
C VAL A 147 -21.52 0.22 13.07
N TRP A 148 -20.51 0.23 12.22
CA TRP A 148 -19.80 1.47 11.86
C TRP A 148 -19.06 1.35 10.54
N GLN A 149 -18.93 2.47 9.84
CA GLN A 149 -18.16 2.60 8.62
C GLN A 149 -17.53 4.00 8.56
N SER A 150 -16.31 4.08 8.04
CA SER A 150 -15.65 5.35 7.76
C SER A 150 -14.73 5.25 6.54
N GLU A 151 -14.47 6.38 5.90
CA GLU A 151 -13.49 6.48 4.82
C GLU A 151 -12.32 7.38 5.24
N ALA A 152 -11.10 6.99 4.86
CA ALA A 152 -9.88 7.72 5.19
C ALA A 152 -8.87 7.67 4.04
N ALA A 153 -8.17 8.78 3.80
CA ALA A 153 -7.04 8.82 2.86
C ALA A 153 -5.74 8.23 3.48
N ALA A 154 -5.65 8.22 4.81
CA ALA A 154 -4.52 7.66 5.54
C ALA A 154 -4.78 6.21 5.94
N THR A 155 -3.72 5.46 6.27
CA THR A 155 -3.80 4.06 6.74
C THR A 155 -4.20 3.89 8.20
N ARG A 156 -4.96 4.87 8.73
CA ARG A 156 -5.52 4.87 10.08
C ARG A 156 -6.78 5.72 10.16
N VAL A 157 -7.72 5.34 11.02
CA VAL A 157 -8.93 6.12 11.31
C VAL A 157 -9.40 5.90 12.74
N ALA A 158 -9.83 6.97 13.41
CA ALA A 158 -10.40 6.90 14.76
C ALA A 158 -11.92 6.71 14.70
N PRO A 159 -12.49 5.74 15.43
CA PRO A 159 -13.94 5.63 15.57
C PRO A 159 -14.51 6.70 16.51
N PRO A 160 -15.83 6.94 16.44
CA PRO A 160 -16.54 7.69 17.48
C PRO A 160 -16.33 7.09 18.87
N GLN A 161 -16.29 7.94 19.89
CA GLN A 161 -16.19 7.49 21.28
C GLN A 161 -17.45 6.72 21.70
N ASN A 162 -17.29 5.73 22.58
CA ASN A 162 -18.38 4.93 23.16
C ASN A 162 -19.23 4.15 22.13
N LEU A 163 -18.68 3.88 20.94
CA LEU A 163 -19.35 3.10 19.91
C LEU A 163 -19.43 1.59 20.24
N PHE A 164 -18.44 1.08 20.98
CA PHE A 164 -18.25 -0.35 21.20
C PHE A 164 -18.48 -0.71 22.66
N GLU A 165 -19.20 -1.81 22.87
CA GLU A 165 -19.51 -2.34 24.19
C GLU A 165 -18.42 -3.32 24.67
N ARG A 166 -18.20 -3.39 25.99
CA ARG A 166 -17.29 -4.36 26.59
C ARG A 166 -17.89 -5.76 26.56
N GLY A 167 -17.04 -6.75 26.32
CA GLY A 167 -17.41 -8.17 26.24
C GLY A 167 -18.11 -8.57 24.93
N VAL A 168 -18.31 -7.63 23.99
CA VAL A 168 -18.89 -7.91 22.67
C VAL A 168 -17.79 -8.15 21.65
N GLU A 169 -17.97 -9.17 20.82
CA GLU A 169 -17.07 -9.49 19.71
C GLU A 169 -17.47 -8.71 18.46
N TYR A 170 -16.51 -8.00 17.91
CA TYR A 170 -16.65 -7.27 16.66
C TYR A 170 -15.65 -7.80 15.65
N SER A 171 -15.97 -7.67 14.36
CA SER A 171 -15.02 -7.89 13.28
C SER A 171 -14.93 -6.66 12.42
N TRP A 172 -13.75 -6.40 11.83
CA TRP A 172 -13.58 -5.26 10.95
C TRP A 172 -12.74 -5.62 9.74
N GLN A 173 -12.98 -4.90 8.64
CA GLN A 173 -12.24 -5.07 7.39
C GLN A 173 -11.95 -3.72 6.77
N VAL A 174 -10.98 -3.70 5.86
CA VAL A 174 -10.59 -2.52 5.09
C VAL A 174 -10.65 -2.82 3.60
N GLU A 175 -11.26 -1.91 2.85
CA GLU A 175 -11.29 -1.90 1.39
C GLU A 175 -10.39 -0.78 0.88
N ALA A 176 -9.49 -1.08 -0.05
CA ALA A 176 -8.74 -0.09 -0.82
C ALA A 176 -9.56 0.33 -2.05
N ILE A 177 -9.80 1.62 -2.18
CA ILE A 177 -10.68 2.19 -3.21
C ILE A 177 -9.87 3.16 -4.08
N ASP A 178 -10.00 3.01 -5.39
CA ASP A 178 -9.36 3.93 -6.35
C ASP A 178 -10.14 5.24 -6.53
N ARG A 179 -9.70 6.07 -7.47
CA ARG A 179 -10.29 7.39 -7.71
C ARG A 179 -11.68 7.27 -8.33
N GLU A 180 -11.89 6.25 -9.13
CA GLU A 180 -13.13 5.91 -9.82
C GLU A 180 -14.17 5.36 -8.83
N GLY A 181 -13.72 4.85 -7.68
CA GLY A 181 -14.56 4.31 -6.62
C GLY A 181 -14.65 2.79 -6.63
N ASP A 182 -13.82 2.14 -7.43
CA ASP A 182 -13.75 0.69 -7.51
C ASP A 182 -12.90 0.12 -6.37
N VAL A 183 -13.35 -1.00 -5.82
CA VAL A 183 -12.61 -1.74 -4.80
C VAL A 183 -11.49 -2.51 -5.48
N ARG A 184 -10.25 -2.17 -5.13
CA ARG A 184 -9.04 -2.80 -5.69
C ARG A 184 -8.54 -3.97 -4.87
N MET A 185 -8.78 -3.93 -3.56
CA MET A 185 -8.29 -4.93 -2.61
C MET A 185 -9.10 -4.84 -1.32
N VAL A 186 -9.24 -5.98 -0.63
CA VAL A 186 -9.98 -6.09 0.63
C VAL A 186 -9.15 -6.90 1.61
N SER A 187 -9.09 -6.49 2.88
CA SER A 187 -8.48 -7.30 3.94
C SER A 187 -9.42 -8.43 4.37
N PRO A 188 -8.88 -9.56 4.87
CA PRO A 188 -9.69 -10.49 5.65
C PRO A 188 -10.37 -9.79 6.84
N PRO A 189 -11.54 -10.27 7.32
CA PRO A 189 -12.14 -9.79 8.55
C PRO A 189 -11.25 -10.05 9.76
N GLN A 190 -10.96 -9.02 10.55
CA GLN A 190 -10.14 -9.06 11.74
C GLN A 190 -11.02 -8.98 13.00
N PRO A 191 -11.06 -10.02 13.84
CA PRO A 191 -11.85 -9.99 15.08
C PRO A 191 -11.15 -9.20 16.20
N PHE A 192 -11.95 -8.56 17.06
CA PHE A 192 -11.53 -7.99 18.33
C PHE A 192 -12.66 -7.99 19.37
N VAL A 193 -12.29 -7.95 20.65
CA VAL A 193 -13.20 -7.85 21.81
C VAL A 193 -12.65 -6.82 22.78
N ILE A 194 -13.50 -5.98 23.37
CA ILE A 194 -13.10 -5.03 24.40
C ILE A 194 -13.27 -5.65 25.80
N ARG A 195 -12.23 -5.61 26.63
CA ARG A 195 -12.27 -6.11 28.03
C ARG A 195 -12.60 -5.02 29.04
#